data_AF-A0A2N9Y985-F1
#
_entry.id   AF-A0A2N9Y985-F1
#
_cell.length_a   1.000
_cell.length_b   1.000
_cell.length_c   1.000
_cell.angle_alpha   90.00
_cell.angle_beta   90.00
_cell.angle_gamma   90.00
#
_symmetry.space_group_name_H-M   'P 1'
#
loop_
_entity.id
_entity.type
_entity.pdbx_description
1 polymer ?
#
loop_
_entity_poly.entity_id
_entity_poly.type
_entity_poly.pdbx_seq_one_letter_code
_entity_poly.pdbx_strand_id
1 'polypeptide(L)'
;MTSLQTSVEVELQVPLVYQDKDGKELTRHKLTFYRPNFKQARQLAVLIGPQLAKLVLPGLEEDKTILSNDVLILKVCEALLTHEAMEGIAVLLADMSHESVELINRLDVIDIMAVLKAFFAFFPTRQSSLPDNLEQN
;
A
#
# COMPACT_ATOMS: atom_id res chain seq x y z
N MET A 1 -5.82 -15.50 -17.57
CA MET A 1 -5.60 -15.91 -16.16
C MET A 1 -4.57 -14.99 -15.56
N THR A 2 -4.99 -14.02 -14.74
CA THR A 2 -4.05 -13.18 -13.99
C THR A 2 -3.46 -14.01 -12.86
N SER A 3 -2.19 -14.38 -13.00
CA SER A 3 -1.39 -14.94 -11.91
C SER A 3 -1.52 -14.02 -10.69
N LEU A 4 -1.89 -14.59 -9.55
CA LEU A 4 -1.98 -13.84 -8.30
C LEU A 4 -0.58 -13.41 -7.89
N GLN A 5 -0.30 -12.10 -7.94
CA GLN A 5 0.98 -11.56 -7.51
C GLN A 5 1.19 -11.85 -6.01
N THR A 6 2.20 -12.65 -5.69
CA THR A 6 2.54 -13.09 -4.33
C THR A 6 3.60 -12.19 -3.69
N SER A 7 4.40 -11.52 -4.50
CA SER A 7 5.39 -10.53 -4.06
C SER A 7 5.52 -9.37 -5.06
N VAL A 8 5.93 -8.23 -4.54
CA VAL A 8 6.28 -7.02 -5.31
C VAL A 8 7.65 -6.57 -4.86
N GLU A 9 8.50 -6.30 -5.84
CA GLU A 9 9.85 -5.79 -5.63
C GLU A 9 9.88 -4.28 -5.88
N VAL A 10 10.48 -3.54 -4.94
CA VAL A 10 10.63 -2.08 -5.00
C VAL A 10 12.10 -1.76 -4.97
N GLU A 11 12.63 -1.26 -6.09
CA GLU A 11 13.96 -0.67 -6.14
C GLU A 11 13.92 0.68 -5.42
N LEU A 12 14.86 0.89 -4.51
CA LEU A 12 15.00 2.12 -3.72
C LEU A 12 15.86 3.13 -4.47
N GLN A 13 15.42 4.39 -4.50
CA GLN A 13 16.22 5.47 -5.07
C GLN A 13 17.37 5.84 -4.15
N VAL A 14 17.14 5.83 -2.83
CA VAL A 14 18.18 6.03 -1.83
C VAL A 14 18.43 4.71 -1.11
N PRO A 15 19.64 4.14 -1.24
CA PRO A 15 19.96 2.90 -0.57
C PRO A 15 19.91 3.05 0.97
N LEU A 16 19.26 2.11 1.64
CA LEU A 16 19.20 2.09 3.08
C LEU A 16 20.47 1.48 3.66
N VAL A 17 21.13 2.21 4.55
CA VAL A 17 22.28 1.72 5.31
C VAL A 17 21.79 1.29 6.70
N TYR A 18 22.11 0.06 7.10
CA TYR A 18 21.71 -0.49 8.40
C TYR A 18 22.75 -1.49 8.91
N GLN A 19 22.75 -1.76 10.21
CA GLN A 19 23.60 -2.78 10.81
C GLN A 19 22.85 -4.11 10.91
N ASP A 20 23.50 -5.20 10.52
CA ASP A 20 22.97 -6.54 10.76
C ASP A 20 23.13 -6.96 12.23
N LYS A 21 22.69 -8.19 12.54
CA LYS A 21 22.76 -8.76 13.89
C LYS A 21 24.19 -8.92 14.40
N ASP A 22 25.18 -8.95 13.51
CA ASP A 22 26.60 -9.06 13.81
C ASP A 22 27.29 -7.69 13.85
N GLY A 23 26.53 -6.59 13.74
CA GLY A 23 27.02 -5.22 13.77
C GLY A 23 27.67 -4.77 12.45
N LYS A 24 27.57 -5.58 11.39
CA LYS A 24 28.14 -5.24 10.08
C LYS A 24 27.21 -4.27 9.34
N GLU A 25 27.79 -3.21 8.80
CA GLU A 25 27.07 -2.28 7.94
C GLU A 25 26.73 -2.95 6.60
N LEU A 26 25.45 -2.94 6.27
CA LEU A 26 24.90 -3.44 5.03
C LEU A 26 24.11 -2.34 4.33
N THR A 27 24.14 -2.38 3.01
CA THR A 27 23.40 -1.47 2.15
C THR A 27 22.30 -2.24 1.44
N ARG A 28 21.08 -1.70 1.47
CA ARG A 28 19.93 -2.27 0.78
C ARG A 28 19.44 -1.34 -0.31
N HIS A 29 19.42 -1.88 -1.53
CA HIS A 29 18.94 -1.17 -2.71
C HIS A 29 17.49 -1.52 -3.07
N LYS A 30 16.91 -2.49 -2.37
CA LYS A 30 15.64 -3.11 -2.78
C LYS A 30 14.87 -3.66 -1.60
N LEU A 31 13.56 -3.48 -1.62
CA LEU A 31 12.63 -4.12 -0.69
C LEU A 31 11.71 -5.09 -1.44
N THR A 32 11.47 -6.25 -0.85
CA THR A 32 10.51 -7.22 -1.36
C THR A 32 9.33 -7.27 -0.41
N PHE A 33 8.16 -6.87 -0.90
CA PHE A 33 6.90 -6.99 -0.18
C PHE A 33 6.19 -8.26 -0.58
N TYR A 34 5.58 -8.92 0.39
CA TYR A 34 4.73 -10.09 0.19
C TYR A 34 3.27 -9.69 0.26
N ARG A 35 2.42 -10.47 -0.41
CA ARG A 35 0.99 -10.22 -0.46
C ARG A 35 0.41 -10.15 0.96
N PRO A 36 -0.42 -9.13 1.26
CA PRO A 36 -0.98 -8.98 2.59
C PRO A 36 -1.90 -10.15 2.95
N ASN A 37 -1.69 -10.74 4.11
CA ASN A 37 -2.57 -11.75 4.69
C ASN A 37 -3.75 -11.09 5.46
N PHE A 38 -4.64 -11.89 6.03
CA PHE A 38 -5.82 -11.36 6.72
C PHE A 38 -5.49 -10.47 7.94
N LYS A 39 -4.42 -10.77 8.68
CA LYS A 39 -3.95 -9.93 9.80
C LYS A 39 -3.55 -8.54 9.28
N GLN A 40 -2.75 -8.49 8.23
CA GLN A 40 -2.26 -7.26 7.60
C GLN A 40 -3.41 -6.46 6.96
N ALA A 41 -4.35 -7.14 6.29
CA ALA A 41 -5.56 -6.51 5.75
C ALA A 41 -6.43 -5.88 6.86
N ARG A 42 -6.57 -6.55 8.01
CA ARG A 42 -7.27 -5.99 9.17
C ARG A 42 -6.55 -4.78 9.77
N GLN A 43 -5.23 -4.84 9.91
CA GLN A 43 -4.43 -3.71 10.39
C GLN A 43 -4.62 -2.49 9.48
N LEU A 44 -4.54 -2.68 8.17
CA LEU A 44 -4.85 -1.62 7.21
C LEU A 44 -6.26 -1.08 7.41
N ALA A 45 -7.27 -1.95 7.47
CA ALA A 45 -8.66 -1.53 7.64
C ALA A 45 -8.91 -0.71 8.91
N VAL A 46 -8.14 -0.95 9.99
CA VAL A 46 -8.20 -0.11 11.19
C VAL A 46 -7.56 1.26 10.95
N LEU A 47 -6.44 1.31 10.21
CA LEU A 47 -5.69 2.54 9.96
C LEU A 47 -6.41 3.50 9.00
N ILE A 48 -7.04 2.98 7.94
CA ILE A 48 -7.69 3.79 6.90
C ILE A 48 -9.21 3.65 6.87
N GLY A 49 -9.80 2.72 7.63
CA GLY A 49 -11.24 2.44 7.61
C GLY A 49 -12.10 3.67 7.91
N PRO A 50 -11.80 4.46 8.96
CA PRO A 50 -12.57 5.68 9.25
C PRO A 50 -12.51 6.71 8.12
N GLN A 51 -11.35 6.89 7.48
CA GLN A 51 -11.17 7.83 6.37
C GLN A 51 -11.87 7.31 5.10
N LEU A 52 -11.75 6.01 4.81
CA LEU A 52 -12.46 5.35 3.72
C LEU A 52 -13.97 5.42 3.89
N ALA A 53 -14.50 5.21 5.10
CA ALA A 53 -15.92 5.33 5.38
C ALA A 53 -16.41 6.75 5.08
N LYS A 54 -15.67 7.79 5.51
CA LYS A 54 -15.98 9.20 5.17
C LYS A 54 -15.93 9.50 3.68
N LEU A 55 -15.11 8.78 2.91
CA LEU A 55 -15.02 8.92 1.45
C LEU A 55 -16.17 8.23 0.72
N VAL A 56 -16.61 7.08 1.21
CA VAL A 56 -17.63 6.24 0.56
C VAL A 56 -19.05 6.62 0.97
N LEU A 57 -19.28 7.04 2.23
CA LEU A 57 -20.62 7.42 2.72
C LEU A 57 -21.31 8.49 1.84
N PRO A 58 -20.64 9.60 1.46
CA PRO A 58 -21.27 10.63 0.62
C PRO A 58 -21.67 10.11 -0.77
N GLY A 59 -20.90 9.19 -1.35
CA GLY A 59 -21.19 8.60 -2.66
C GLY A 59 -22.24 7.47 -2.62
N LEU A 60 -22.60 6.97 -1.44
CA LEU A 60 -23.73 6.05 -1.25
C LEU A 60 -25.06 6.80 -1.05
N GLU A 61 -25.01 8.03 -0.54
CA GLU A 61 -26.18 8.90 -0.35
C GLU A 61 -26.48 9.73 -1.61
N GLU A 62 -25.45 10.11 -2.38
CA GLU A 62 -25.59 10.80 -3.66
C GLU A 62 -25.18 9.87 -4.80
N ASP A 63 -26.17 9.36 -5.53
CA ASP A 63 -26.11 8.40 -6.67
C ASP A 63 -25.32 8.90 -7.91
N LYS A 64 -24.26 9.71 -7.76
CA LYS A 64 -23.63 10.45 -8.88
C LYS A 64 -22.11 10.59 -8.91
N THR A 65 -21.35 10.11 -7.92
CA THR A 65 -19.88 10.19 -8.00
C THR A 65 -19.23 8.82 -8.13
N ILE A 66 -19.05 8.39 -9.39
CA ILE A 66 -18.08 7.35 -9.74
C ILE A 66 -16.69 7.94 -9.47
N LEU A 67 -16.17 7.74 -8.25
CA LEU A 67 -14.79 8.11 -7.94
C LEU A 67 -13.84 7.26 -8.79
N SER A 68 -13.05 7.91 -9.65
CA SER A 68 -11.98 7.24 -10.38
C SER A 68 -11.02 6.56 -9.39
N ASN A 69 -10.49 5.40 -9.78
CA ASN A 69 -9.53 4.64 -8.98
C ASN A 69 -8.30 5.48 -8.59
N ASP A 70 -7.87 6.39 -9.46
CA ASP A 70 -6.75 7.29 -9.17
C ASP A 70 -7.07 8.27 -8.05
N VAL A 71 -8.31 8.76 -8.00
CA VAL A 71 -8.79 9.65 -6.93
C VAL A 71 -8.92 8.88 -5.63
N LEU A 72 -9.40 7.63 -5.67
CA LEU A 72 -9.44 6.76 -4.49
C LEU A 72 -8.02 6.48 -3.97
N ILE A 73 -7.07 6.13 -4.83
CA ILE A 73 -5.67 5.91 -4.46
C ILE A 73 -5.08 7.17 -3.82
N LEU A 74 -5.26 8.34 -4.43
CA LEU A 74 -4.77 9.61 -3.89
C LEU A 74 -5.36 9.92 -2.52
N LYS A 75 -6.67 9.68 -2.34
CA LYS A 75 -7.36 9.90 -1.06
C LYS A 75 -6.96 8.92 0.02
N VAL A 76 -6.66 7.67 -0.35
CA VAL A 76 -6.07 6.72 0.58
C VAL A 76 -4.65 7.13 0.94
N CYS A 77 -3.83 7.58 -0.01
CA CYS A 77 -2.50 8.13 0.29
C CYS A 77 -2.59 9.35 1.23
N GLU A 78 -3.54 10.26 1.03
CA GLU A 78 -3.79 11.41 1.92
C GLU A 78 -4.12 10.94 3.35
N ALA A 79 -4.99 9.93 3.49
CA ALA A 79 -5.33 9.35 4.80
C ALA A 79 -4.14 8.66 5.49
N LEU A 80 -3.29 8.02 4.69
CA LEU A 80 -2.09 7.30 5.13
C LEU A 80 -0.96 8.25 5.56
N LEU A 81 -0.85 9.42 4.95
CA LEU A 81 0.19 10.43 5.24
C LEU A 81 -0.16 11.34 6.44
N THR A 82 -0.76 10.77 7.48
CA THR A 82 -0.97 11.44 8.78
C THR A 82 0.01 10.86 9.81
N HIS A 83 0.43 11.64 10.81
CA HIS A 83 1.41 11.18 11.82
C HIS A 83 0.99 9.86 12.49
N GLU A 84 -0.28 9.73 12.86
CA GLU A 84 -0.82 8.52 13.50
C GLU A 84 -0.91 7.32 12.54
N ALA A 85 -1.26 7.56 11.26
CA ALA A 85 -1.33 6.48 10.27
C ALA A 85 0.07 6.00 9.87
N MET A 86 1.06 6.91 9.78
CA MET A 86 2.42 6.60 9.37
C MET A 86 3.11 5.57 10.29
N GLU A 87 2.95 5.69 11.61
CA GLU A 87 3.46 4.70 12.56
C GLU A 87 2.83 3.31 12.35
N GLY A 88 1.51 3.26 12.15
CA GLY A 88 0.80 2.00 11.90
C GLY A 88 1.17 1.38 10.55
N ILE A 89 1.39 2.21 9.53
CA ILE A 89 1.82 1.77 8.20
C ILE A 89 3.25 1.23 8.24
N ALA A 90 4.16 1.86 8.99
CA ALA A 90 5.52 1.36 9.12
C ALA A 90 5.54 -0.08 9.69
N VAL A 91 4.70 -0.34 10.70
CA VAL A 91 4.50 -1.69 11.26
C VAL A 91 3.94 -2.66 10.21
N LEU A 92 2.95 -2.23 9.44
CA LEU A 92 2.34 -3.05 8.39
C LEU A 92 3.35 -3.41 7.30
N LEU A 93 4.10 -2.41 6.80
CA LEU A 93 5.09 -2.57 5.74
C LEU A 93 6.28 -3.43 6.20
N ALA A 94 6.71 -3.28 7.45
CA ALA A 94 7.73 -4.13 8.07
C ALA A 94 7.29 -5.61 8.09
N ASP A 95 6.05 -5.87 8.55
CA ASP A 95 5.49 -7.24 8.57
C ASP A 95 5.35 -7.83 7.16
N MET A 96 4.99 -6.99 6.17
CA MET A 96 4.87 -7.40 4.77
C MET A 96 6.21 -7.59 4.05
N SER A 97 7.30 -6.98 4.52
CA SER A 97 8.63 -7.12 3.91
C SER A 97 9.57 -8.04 4.69
N HIS A 98 9.15 -8.49 5.88
CA HIS A 98 10.00 -9.18 6.85
C HIS A 98 11.20 -8.35 7.32
N GLU A 99 11.06 -7.03 7.29
CA GLU A 99 12.06 -6.08 7.74
C GLU A 99 11.70 -5.50 9.12
N SER A 100 12.62 -4.74 9.71
CA SER A 100 12.35 -4.00 10.94
C SER A 100 11.58 -2.71 10.66
N VAL A 101 10.76 -2.30 11.62
CA VAL A 101 10.07 -0.99 11.59
C VAL A 101 11.08 0.15 11.49
N GLU A 102 12.22 0.03 12.17
CA GLU A 102 13.31 1.01 12.10
C GLU A 102 13.84 1.18 10.68
N LEU A 103 14.03 0.08 9.94
CA LEU A 103 14.51 0.13 8.56
C LEU A 103 13.47 0.75 7.63
N ILE A 104 12.19 0.45 7.82
CA ILE A 104 11.09 1.08 7.07
C ILE A 104 11.00 2.58 7.38
N ASN A 105 11.20 3.01 8.63
CA ASN A 105 11.17 4.42 9.02
C ASN A 105 12.34 5.25 8.47
N ARG A 106 13.37 4.60 7.91
CA ARG A 106 14.49 5.26 7.22
C ARG A 106 14.22 5.53 5.74
N LEU A 107 13.10 5.05 5.20
CA LEU A 107 12.70 5.34 3.82
C LEU A 107 12.51 6.84 3.63
N ASP A 108 13.05 7.36 2.52
CA ASP A 108 12.77 8.73 2.14
C ASP A 108 11.36 8.89 1.55
N VAL A 109 10.93 10.13 1.35
CA VAL A 109 9.60 10.45 0.84
C VAL A 109 9.31 9.87 -0.55
N ILE A 110 10.32 9.75 -1.41
CA ILE A 110 10.19 9.19 -2.76
C ILE A 110 9.96 7.69 -2.68
N ASP A 111 10.76 7.00 -1.85
CA ASP A 111 10.68 5.56 -1.67
C ASP A 111 9.40 5.17 -0.89
N ILE A 112 8.91 5.99 0.05
CA ILE A 112 7.60 5.78 0.68
C ILE A 112 6.49 5.77 -0.38
N MET A 113 6.51 6.69 -1.35
CA MET A 113 5.52 6.69 -2.43
C MET A 113 5.63 5.45 -3.33
N ALA A 114 6.84 4.99 -3.62
CA ALA A 114 7.05 3.77 -4.39
C ALA A 114 6.52 2.53 -3.66
N VAL A 115 6.77 2.44 -2.35
CA VAL A 115 6.29 1.35 -1.48
C VAL A 115 4.77 1.35 -1.37
N LEU A 116 4.12 2.51 -1.23
CA LEU A 116 2.67 2.59 -1.21
C LEU A 116 2.05 2.14 -2.55
N LYS A 117 2.65 2.51 -3.69
CA LYS A 117 2.21 2.01 -5.00
C LYS A 117 2.35 0.50 -5.12
N ALA A 118 3.48 -0.05 -4.66
CA ALA A 118 3.71 -1.49 -4.63
C ALA A 118 2.68 -2.23 -3.75
N PHE A 119 2.29 -1.63 -2.62
CA PHE A 119 1.22 -2.16 -1.79
C PHE A 119 -0.12 -2.26 -2.57
N PHE A 120 -0.50 -1.22 -3.31
CA PHE A 120 -1.74 -1.26 -4.10
C PHE A 120 -1.69 -2.23 -5.29
N ALA A 121 -0.50 -2.58 -5.79
CA ALA A 121 -0.35 -3.55 -6.87
C ALA A 121 -0.86 -4.96 -6.51
N PHE A 122 -0.97 -5.30 -5.21
CA PHE A 122 -1.58 -6.56 -4.74
C PHE A 122 -3.11 -6.63 -4.93
N PHE A 123 -3.77 -5.52 -5.30
CA PHE A 123 -5.22 -5.42 -5.46
C PHE A 123 -5.65 -5.08 -6.90
N PRO A 124 -5.22 -5.84 -7.92
CA PRO A 124 -5.44 -5.49 -9.33
C PRO A 124 -6.92 -5.48 -9.72
N THR A 125 -7.78 -6.29 -9.08
CA THR A 125 -9.21 -6.40 -9.42
C THR A 125 -10.07 -5.20 -9.02
N ARG A 126 -9.50 -4.16 -8.39
CA ARG A 126 -10.18 -2.88 -8.20
C ARG A 126 -9.74 -1.80 -9.19
N GLN A 127 -8.78 -2.08 -10.08
CA GLN A 127 -8.66 -1.34 -11.33
C GLN A 127 -9.73 -1.88 -12.29
N SER A 128 -11.00 -1.51 -12.08
CA SER A 128 -12.05 -1.88 -13.03
C SER A 128 -11.73 -1.31 -14.41
N SER A 129 -11.19 -2.13 -15.31
CA SER A 129 -11.69 -2.13 -16.67
C SER A 129 -13.20 -2.33 -16.57
N LEU A 130 -13.98 -1.48 -17.25
CA LEU A 130 -15.41 -1.72 -17.46
C LEU A 130 -15.68 -3.22 -17.72
N PRO A 131 -16.80 -3.79 -17.25
CA PRO A 131 -17.20 -5.10 -17.72
C PRO A 131 -17.39 -5.02 -19.24
N ASP A 132 -16.48 -5.64 -19.97
CA ASP A 132 -16.42 -5.65 -21.44
C ASP A 132 -17.49 -6.56 -22.06
N ASN A 133 -18.62 -6.76 -21.38
CA ASN A 133 -19.68 -7.68 -21.81
C ASN A 133 -21.06 -7.16 -21.41
N LEU A 134 -21.53 -6.16 -22.17
CA LEU A 134 -22.96 -5.97 -22.45
C LEU A 134 -23.19 -5.80 -23.95
N GLU A 135 -22.39 -6.47 -24.78
CA GLU A 135 -22.81 -6.81 -26.14
C GLU A 135 -23.13 -8.30 -26.20
N GLN A 136 -24.34 -8.58 -26.69
CA GLN A 136 -24.89 -9.87 -27.15
C GLN A 136 -25.44 -10.83 -26.10
N ASN A 137 -26.74 -10.68 -25.82
CA ASN A 137 -27.75 -11.62 -26.33
C ASN A 137 -29.13 -10.97 -26.37
#